data_AF-A0A8K0JTR5-F1
#
_entry.id   AF-A0A8K0JTR5-F1
#
_cell.length_a   1.000
_cell.length_b   1.000
_cell.length_c   1.000
_cell.angle_alpha   90.00
_cell.angle_beta   90.00
_cell.angle_gamma   90.00
#
_symmetry.space_group_name_H-M   'P 1'
#
loop_
_entity.id
_entity.type
_entity.pdbx_description
1 polymer ?
#
loop_
_entity_poly.entity_id
_entity_poly.type
_entity_poly.pdbx_seq_one_letter_code
_entity_poly.pdbx_strand_id
1 'polypeptide(L)'
;MVNQNRVAAFEVELRAPSFVIRGGSALLRCDHEVDTALLHKVEWLKDGDTKLFQFVRGRNPPFRNFTTPGATLDLFFPLLLYWKKTSSSTSSI
;
A
#
# COMPACT_ATOMS: atom_id res chain seq x y z
N MET A 1 22.25 -20.32 26.87
CA MET A 1 21.35 -19.15 26.93
C MET A 1 21.28 -18.56 25.53
N VAL A 2 20.22 -18.83 24.76
CA VAL A 2 20.01 -18.21 23.44
C VAL A 2 19.25 -16.92 23.69
N ASN A 3 19.85 -15.77 23.37
CA ASN A 3 19.22 -14.48 23.53
C ASN A 3 18.25 -14.27 22.36
N GLN A 4 16.98 -14.59 22.60
CA GLN A 4 15.89 -14.55 21.63
C GLN A 4 15.40 -13.11 21.46
N ASN A 5 16.19 -12.27 20.79
CA ASN A 5 15.72 -10.94 20.39
C ASN A 5 16.29 -10.48 19.04
N ARG A 6 16.24 -11.37 18.05
CA ARG A 6 16.40 -10.96 16.65
C ARG A 6 15.02 -10.58 16.12
N VAL A 7 14.68 -9.29 16.23
CA VAL A 7 13.77 -8.71 15.22
C VAL A 7 14.50 -8.91 13.90
N ALA A 8 13.96 -9.75 13.02
CA ALA A 8 14.45 -9.80 11.65
C ALA A 8 14.23 -8.41 11.07
N ALA A 9 15.29 -7.60 11.00
CA ALA A 9 15.25 -6.33 10.33
C ALA A 9 15.20 -6.65 8.84
N PHE A 10 14.07 -6.39 8.20
CA PHE A 10 13.91 -6.43 6.75
C PHE A 10 13.74 -4.99 6.28
N GLU A 11 14.34 -4.65 5.14
CA GLU A 11 14.14 -3.34 4.53
C GLU A 11 12.79 -3.28 3.79
N VAL A 12 12.14 -2.12 3.86
CA VAL A 12 10.91 -1.80 3.14
C VAL A 12 11.03 -0.38 2.59
N GLU A 13 10.81 -0.22 1.29
CA GLU A 13 10.85 1.07 0.61
C GLU A 13 9.56 1.33 -0.16
N LEU A 14 9.02 2.54 -0.01
CA LEU A 14 7.92 3.06 -0.82
C LEU A 14 8.48 3.81 -2.04
N ARG A 15 8.22 3.29 -3.24
CA ARG A 15 8.47 3.95 -4.51
C ARG A 15 7.16 4.55 -5.04
N ALA A 16 7.06 5.88 -5.01
CA ALA A 16 5.88 6.62 -5.46
C ALA A 16 6.27 8.02 -5.99
N PRO A 17 5.52 8.58 -6.97
CA PRO A 17 5.70 9.96 -7.37
C PRO A 17 5.23 10.91 -6.25
N SER A 18 5.94 12.01 -6.04
CA SER A 18 5.57 13.02 -5.05
C SER A 18 4.27 13.76 -5.40
N PHE A 19 3.96 13.87 -6.70
CA PHE A 19 2.78 14.58 -7.19
C PHE A 19 2.20 13.92 -8.43
N VAL A 20 0.89 14.01 -8.60
CA VAL A 20 0.17 13.61 -9.81
C VAL A 20 -0.84 14.69 -10.19
N ILE A 21 -0.95 14.95 -11.49
CA ILE A 21 -1.92 15.88 -12.06
C ILE A 21 -3.36 15.42 -11.75
N ARG A 22 -4.27 16.37 -11.57
CA ARG A 22 -5.68 16.07 -11.30
C ARG A 22 -6.27 15.20 -12.41
N GLY A 23 -6.98 14.13 -12.05
CA GLY A 23 -7.53 13.15 -13.00
C GLY A 23 -6.50 12.15 -13.55
N GLY A 24 -5.21 12.36 -13.29
CA GLY A 24 -4.15 11.41 -13.61
C GLY A 24 -4.06 10.26 -12.61
N SER A 25 -3.09 9.37 -12.84
CA SER A 25 -2.84 8.19 -12.02
C SER A 25 -1.40 8.16 -11.50
N ALA A 26 -1.20 7.69 -10.28
CA ALA A 26 0.10 7.37 -9.70
C ALA A 26 0.26 5.85 -9.59
N LEU A 27 1.48 5.37 -9.75
CA LEU A 27 1.86 4.03 -9.35
C LEU A 27 2.49 4.08 -7.96
N LEU A 28 1.96 3.28 -7.04
CA LEU A 28 2.58 3.03 -5.73
C LEU A 28 3.17 1.61 -5.72
N ARG A 29 4.47 1.51 -5.46
CA ARG A 29 5.23 0.26 -5.40
C ARG A 29 5.90 0.13 -4.04
N CYS A 30 5.82 -1.08 -3.47
CA CYS A 30 6.47 -1.44 -2.21
C CYS A 30 7.55 -2.47 -2.53
N ASP A 31 8.81 -2.08 -2.39
CA ASP A 31 9.95 -2.98 -2.49
C ASP A 31 10.31 -3.45 -1.07
N HIS A 32 10.40 -4.77 -0.87
CA HIS A 32 10.71 -5.35 0.44
C HIS A 32 11.55 -6.61 0.30
N GLU A 33 12.35 -6.91 1.33
CA GLU A 33 13.22 -8.08 1.36
C GLU A 33 12.55 -9.33 1.96
N VAL A 34 11.31 -9.19 2.45
CA VAL A 34 10.58 -10.31 3.04
C VAL A 34 10.32 -11.39 2.01
N ASP A 35 10.79 -12.61 2.28
CA ASP A 35 10.55 -13.78 1.45
C ASP A 35 9.05 -13.96 1.20
N THR A 36 8.69 -14.24 -0.06
CA THR A 36 7.30 -14.45 -0.50
C THR A 36 6.57 -15.57 0.24
N ALA A 37 7.28 -16.55 0.83
CA ALA A 37 6.76 -17.63 1.66
C ALA A 37 6.63 -17.23 3.14
N LEU A 38 7.21 -16.09 3.56
CA LEU A 38 7.08 -15.52 4.91
C LEU A 38 6.14 -14.30 4.95
N LEU A 39 5.86 -13.67 3.80
CA LEU A 39 4.96 -12.53 3.68
C LEU A 39 3.50 -12.84 4.07
N HIS A 40 3.13 -12.52 5.32
CA HIS A 40 1.79 -12.77 5.83
C HIS A 40 0.77 -11.68 5.44
N LYS A 41 1.21 -10.42 5.37
CA LYS A 41 0.32 -9.26 5.23
C LYS A 41 1.03 -8.08 4.61
N VAL A 42 0.33 -7.35 3.73
CA VAL A 42 0.75 -6.03 3.22
C VAL A 42 -0.39 -5.06 3.45
N GLU A 43 -0.10 -3.89 4.03
CA GLU A 43 -1.07 -2.81 4.22
C GLU A 43 -0.54 -1.51 3.64
N TRP A 44 -1.40 -0.82 2.90
CA TRP A 44 -1.15 0.52 2.41
C TRP A 44 -1.98 1.48 3.24
N LEU A 45 -1.30 2.41 3.91
CA LEU A 45 -1.91 3.39 4.79
C LEU A 45 -1.66 4.79 4.22
N LYS A 46 -2.70 5.60 4.16
CA LYS A 46 -2.62 7.04 3.99
C LYS A 46 -2.51 7.68 5.38
N ASP A 47 -1.61 8.64 5.51
CA ASP A 47 -1.37 9.41 6.74
C ASP A 47 -1.11 8.54 8.00
N GLY A 48 -0.66 7.31 7.80
CA GLY A 48 -0.27 6.37 8.86
C GLY A 48 -1.39 5.52 9.46
N ASP A 49 -2.67 5.82 9.21
CA ASP A 49 -3.80 5.13 9.85
C ASP A 49 -4.91 4.69 8.89
N THR A 50 -5.09 5.43 7.80
CA THR A 50 -6.22 5.26 6.90
C THR A 50 -5.90 4.21 5.86
N LYS A 51 -6.52 3.04 5.98
CA LYS A 51 -6.29 1.92 5.05
C LYS A 51 -6.76 2.27 3.66
N LEU A 52 -5.88 2.05 2.68
CA LEU A 52 -6.16 2.12 1.25
C LEU A 52 -6.37 0.70 0.70
N PHE A 53 -5.43 -0.18 1.01
CA PHE A 53 -5.39 -1.56 0.52
C PHE A 53 -4.82 -2.50 1.57
N GLN A 54 -5.28 -3.75 1.55
CA GLN A 54 -4.76 -4.82 2.38
C GLN A 54 -4.68 -6.13 1.59
N PHE A 55 -3.54 -6.80 1.67
CA PHE A 55 -3.36 -8.21 1.36
C PHE A 55 -3.16 -8.99 2.67
N VAL A 56 -3.82 -10.13 2.81
CA VAL A 56 -3.59 -11.10 3.90
C VAL A 56 -3.52 -12.50 3.32
N ARG A 57 -2.41 -13.21 3.56
CA ARG A 57 -2.27 -14.59 3.11
C ARG A 57 -3.31 -15.48 3.79
N GLY A 58 -3.92 -16.38 3.01
CA GLY A 58 -4.86 -17.38 3.52
C GLY A 58 -6.29 -16.88 3.74
N ARG A 59 -6.58 -15.60 3.46
CA ARG A 59 -7.97 -15.11 3.41
C ARG A 59 -8.61 -15.33 2.05
N ASN A 60 -9.94 -15.42 2.05
CA ASN A 60 -10.77 -15.43 0.86
C ASN A 60 -11.86 -14.33 0.97
N PRO A 61 -11.78 -13.22 0.20
CA PRO A 61 -10.72 -12.88 -0.73
C PRO A 61 -9.42 -12.47 0.00
N PRO A 62 -8.23 -12.70 -0.60
CA PRO A 62 -6.95 -12.32 0.00
C PRO A 62 -6.71 -10.81 -0.01
N PHE A 63 -7.42 -10.08 -0.88
CA PHE A 63 -7.30 -8.65 -1.06
C PHE A 63 -8.56 -7.91 -0.58
N ARG A 64 -8.35 -6.75 0.02
CA ARG A 64 -9.42 -5.80 0.38
C ARG A 64 -8.97 -4.39 0.01
N ASN A 65 -9.81 -3.68 -0.73
CA ASN A 65 -9.68 -2.24 -0.93
C ASN A 65 -10.57 -1.48 0.05
N PHE A 66 -10.24 -0.21 0.22
CA PHE A 66 -10.99 0.73 1.02
C PHE A 66 -11.23 1.99 0.20
N THR A 67 -12.47 2.49 0.24
CA THR A 67 -12.83 3.72 -0.45
C THR A 67 -12.12 4.89 0.21
N THR A 68 -11.39 5.66 -0.59
CA THR A 68 -10.71 6.87 -0.12
C THR A 68 -11.33 8.08 -0.79
N PRO A 69 -11.76 9.12 -0.04
CA PRO A 69 -12.28 10.33 -0.66
C PRO A 69 -11.28 10.95 -1.63
N GLY A 70 -11.73 11.29 -2.84
CA GLY A 70 -10.87 11.89 -3.85
C GLY A 70 -9.86 10.92 -4.48
N ALA A 71 -9.97 9.61 -4.28
CA ALA A 71 -9.12 8.64 -4.94
C ALA A 71 -9.78 7.28 -5.21
N THR A 72 -9.40 6.65 -6.33
CA THR A 72 -9.78 5.25 -6.62
C THR A 72 -8.54 4.39 -6.79
N LEU A 73 -8.57 3.19 -6.20
CA LEU A 73 -7.57 2.17 -6.43
C LEU A 73 -7.96 1.32 -7.64
N ASP A 74 -7.04 1.19 -8.59
CA ASP A 74 -7.18 0.24 -9.69
C ASP A 74 -6.34 -1.01 -9.37
N LEU A 75 -7.03 -2.15 -9.29
CA LEU A 75 -6.52 -3.43 -8.80
C LEU A 75 -6.24 -4.43 -9.93
N PHE A 76 -6.35 -4.03 -11.20
CA PHE A 76 -6.19 -4.94 -12.34
C PHE A 76 -4.76 -5.52 -12.47
N PHE A 77 -3.78 -4.97 -11.74
CA PHE A 77 -2.40 -5.49 -11.69
C PHE A 77 -1.92 -5.64 -10.23
N PRO A 78 -1.85 -6.87 -9.66
CA PRO A 78 -1.68 -7.09 -8.22
C PRO A 78 -0.30 -6.72 -7.63
N LEU A 79 0.65 -6.25 -8.45
CA LEU A 79 1.95 -5.72 -8.01
C LEU A 79 2.07 -4.20 -8.17
N LEU A 80 1.03 -3.54 -8.68
CA LEU A 80 1.05 -2.13 -9.05
C LEU A 80 -0.20 -1.48 -8.49
N LEU A 81 -0.10 -0.81 -7.35
CA LEU A 81 -1.24 -0.10 -6.80
C LEU A 81 -1.42 1.19 -7.62
N TYR A 82 -2.44 1.23 -8.47
CA TYR A 82 -2.77 2.41 -9.27
C TYR A 82 -3.70 3.32 -8.48
N TRP A 83 -3.31 4.58 -8.30
CA TRP A 83 -4.06 5.60 -7.54
C TRP A 83 -4.53 6.70 -8.49
N LYS A 84 -5.85 6.89 -8.65
CA LYS A 84 -6.41 7.95 -9.49
C LYS A 84 -7.02 9.05 -8.64
N LYS A 85 -6.53 10.30 -8.75
CA LYS A 85 -7.02 11.46 -7.99
C LYS A 85 -8.34 11.97 -8.58
N THR A 86 -9.45 11.77 -7.87
CA THR A 86 -10.77 12.30 -8.21
C THR A 86 -11.03 13.65 -7.51
N SER A 87 -11.90 14.45 -8.11
CA SER A 87 -11.87 15.92 -8.14
C SER A 87 -12.23 16.70 -6.86
N SER A 88 -12.37 16.09 -5.68
CA SER A 88 -13.03 16.75 -4.53
C SER A 88 -12.33 16.59 -3.18
N SER A 89 -11.01 16.75 -3.11
CA SER A 89 -10.35 17.05 -1.83
C SER A 89 -9.66 18.40 -1.96
N THR A 90 -10.37 19.44 -1.53
CA THR A 90 -9.82 20.76 -1.21
C THR A 90 -8.92 20.56 0.02
N SER A 91 -7.61 20.43 -0.19
CA SER A 91 -6.65 20.61 0.89
C SER A 91 -6.31 22.10 0.92
N SER A 92 -6.94 22.82 1.85
CA SER A 92 -6.51 24.16 2.22
C SER A 92 -5.12 24.10 2.85
N ILE A 93 -4.33 25.12 2.52
CA ILE A 93 -2.96 25.40 2.96
C ILE A 93 -2.91 25.53 4.49
#